data_AF-A0A553MPF8-F1
#
_entry.id   AF-A0A553MPF8-F1
#
_cell.length_a   1.000
_cell.length_b   1.000
_cell.length_c   1.000
_cell.angle_alpha   90.00
_cell.angle_beta   90.00
_cell.angle_gamma   90.00
#
_symmetry.space_group_name_H-M   'P 1'
#
loop_
_entity.id
_entity.type
_entity.pdbx_description
1 polymer ?
#
loop_
_entity_poly.entity_id
_entity_poly.type
_entity_poly.pdbx_seq_one_letter_code
_entity_poly.pdbx_strand_id
1 'polypeptide(L)'
;MTAPSTSGLTSRTGLKVAAEGTRTIVMESQALEETQSPKPLKRRNSSYKTSSSSALNKGPRVYSGTQRLQRNHGNRSKPYHIHRPARIANEVPEVLFVEQEDGATQGEAGCQEGLLRNHLRLGDVDKLVSALDISKRMTHFFTGKMSIQKIHAREIFDSRGNPTVEVDLYTERGLFRAAVPSGASTGIYEALELRDNDKSRFLGKGKLKSFLDCVSKAVENVNKHIAPALISEGIPVVEQEQIDQFMLQLDGTENKSNFGANAILGVSLAVCKAGAAEKGVPLYRHIADLAGNPEVILPVPAFNVINGGSHAGNKLAMQEFMILPIGASSFKEAMRIGAEVYHNLKNVIKEKYGKDATNVGDEGGFAPNILENKEALELLRSAISKAGYTDEIVIGMDVAASEFYRDGKYDLDFKSPDDPDRYISPDELADLYKSFVQDYPVVSIEDPFDQDDWEAWTNFTSSTEIQVVGDDLTVTNPKRIATAVEKEACNCLLLKVNQIGSVTESLQACKMAQSSGWGVMVSHRSGETEDAFIADLVVGLCTGQIKTGAPCRSERLAKYNQILRIEEELGDKAIFAGKNFRNPLY
;
A
#
# COMPACT_ATOMS: atom_id res chain seq x y z
N MET A 1 -32.32 57.17 52.68
CA MET A 1 -31.09 56.83 53.43
C MET A 1 -30.47 55.63 52.73
N THR A 2 -29.20 55.57 52.33
CA THR A 2 -28.14 56.59 52.22
C THR A 2 -27.03 56.01 51.33
N ALA A 3 -26.60 56.74 50.30
CA ALA A 3 -25.29 56.58 49.64
C ALA A 3 -24.28 57.57 50.32
N PRO A 4 -23.00 57.75 49.90
CA PRO A 4 -22.20 57.18 48.79
C PRO A 4 -20.91 56.48 49.33
N SER A 5 -19.81 56.17 48.61
CA SER A 5 -18.88 56.98 47.77
C SER A 5 -17.67 56.08 47.32
N THR A 6 -16.67 56.43 46.47
CA THR A 6 -16.43 57.51 45.48
C THR A 6 -15.25 57.16 44.53
N SER A 7 -15.36 57.50 43.24
CA SER A 7 -14.26 57.93 42.32
C SER A 7 -13.13 56.97 41.89
N GLY A 8 -12.46 57.16 40.74
CA GLY A 8 -12.50 58.27 39.76
C GLY A 8 -12.12 57.83 38.33
N LEU A 9 -12.61 58.51 37.28
CA LEU A 9 -11.99 59.69 36.59
C LEU A 9 -10.87 59.26 35.61
N THR A 10 -10.85 59.69 34.34
CA THR A 10 -11.04 61.07 33.86
C THR A 10 -11.83 61.23 32.54
N SER A 11 -12.23 62.48 32.28
CA SER A 11 -12.81 63.01 31.02
C SER A 11 -11.72 63.83 30.26
N ARG A 12 -11.88 64.51 29.10
CA ARG A 12 -13.05 65.17 28.45
C ARG A 12 -12.68 65.67 27.02
N THR A 13 -13.62 65.58 26.06
CA THR A 13 -13.95 66.54 24.96
C THR A 13 -12.90 67.22 24.04
N GLY A 14 -13.18 67.25 22.73
CA GLY A 14 -12.73 68.32 21.80
C GLY A 14 -12.99 68.07 20.30
N LEU A 15 -13.89 68.85 19.66
CA LEU A 15 -14.18 68.81 18.21
C LEU A 15 -13.12 69.54 17.35
N LYS A 16 -12.82 69.05 16.12
CA LYS A 16 -13.11 69.81 14.86
C LYS A 16 -12.78 69.09 13.54
N VAL A 17 -13.57 69.49 12.54
CA VAL A 17 -13.60 69.22 11.08
C VAL A 17 -12.30 69.56 10.33
N ALA A 18 -11.90 68.71 9.34
CA ALA A 18 -11.48 69.10 7.97
C ALA A 18 -11.21 67.86 7.09
N ALA A 19 -11.14 68.02 5.76
CA ALA A 19 -11.08 66.95 4.76
C ALA A 19 -9.78 66.96 3.92
N GLU A 20 -9.72 66.07 2.92
CA GLU A 20 -8.66 65.86 1.90
C GLU A 20 -7.39 65.11 2.38
N GLY A 21 -6.85 64.12 1.64
CA GLY A 21 -7.33 63.49 0.41
C GLY A 21 -6.35 62.43 -0.15
N THR A 22 -6.82 61.65 -1.15
CA THR A 22 -6.06 60.75 -2.07
C THR A 22 -5.21 59.59 -1.46
N ARG A 23 -5.04 58.42 -2.09
CA ARG A 23 -5.36 57.96 -3.47
C ARG A 23 -5.58 56.43 -3.46
N THR A 24 -6.63 55.93 -4.12
CA THR A 24 -6.83 54.49 -4.39
C THR A 24 -6.60 54.24 -5.87
N ILE A 25 -5.84 53.20 -6.24
CA ILE A 25 -5.65 52.81 -7.65
C ILE A 25 -6.69 51.73 -7.98
N VAL A 26 -7.61 52.07 -8.87
CA VAL A 26 -8.50 51.13 -9.57
C VAL A 26 -8.10 51.18 -11.05
N MET A 27 -7.93 50.02 -11.67
CA MET A 27 -7.81 49.93 -13.13
C MET A 27 -9.14 49.46 -13.71
N GLU A 28 -9.87 50.39 -14.34
CA GLU A 28 -10.88 50.06 -15.34
C GLU A 28 -10.27 50.21 -16.73
N SER A 29 -10.46 49.20 -17.58
CA SER A 29 -10.19 49.28 -19.02
C SER A 29 -11.50 49.51 -19.77
N GLN A 30 -11.75 50.74 -20.23
CA GLN A 30 -12.88 51.03 -21.11
C GLN A 30 -12.61 50.61 -22.56
N ALA A 31 -13.69 50.28 -23.26
CA ALA A 31 -13.68 49.87 -24.66
C ALA A 31 -13.43 51.05 -25.62
N LEU A 32 -13.00 50.72 -26.84
CA LEU A 32 -13.00 51.62 -28.00
C LEU A 32 -13.77 50.96 -29.14
N GLU A 33 -14.61 51.75 -29.82
CA GLU A 33 -15.45 51.31 -30.92
C GLU A 33 -14.71 51.17 -32.27
N GLU A 34 -15.43 50.59 -33.21
CA GLU A 34 -15.06 50.12 -34.54
C GLU A 34 -14.28 51.10 -35.43
N THR A 35 -13.44 50.55 -36.34
CA THR A 35 -13.64 50.79 -37.80
C THR A 35 -12.84 49.84 -38.71
N GLN A 36 -13.57 49.30 -39.71
CA GLN A 36 -13.14 48.83 -41.05
C GLN A 36 -12.19 47.63 -41.23
N SER A 37 -12.67 46.67 -42.02
CA SER A 37 -11.97 45.46 -42.48
C SER A 37 -11.32 45.62 -43.87
N PRO A 38 -10.32 44.79 -44.21
CA PRO A 38 -10.00 44.43 -45.59
C PRO A 38 -10.43 42.99 -45.95
N LYS A 39 -10.89 42.82 -47.20
CA LYS A 39 -11.45 41.57 -47.75
C LYS A 39 -10.37 40.54 -48.15
N PRO A 40 -10.59 39.22 -47.96
CA PRO A 40 -9.84 38.19 -48.68
C PRO A 40 -10.41 37.96 -50.09
N LEU A 41 -9.55 37.59 -51.05
CA LEU A 41 -9.92 37.41 -52.46
C LEU A 41 -10.68 36.10 -52.75
N LYS A 42 -11.59 36.18 -53.70
CA LYS A 42 -12.31 35.05 -54.32
C LYS A 42 -11.35 34.07 -55.01
N ARG A 43 -11.56 32.76 -54.82
CA ARG A 43 -11.33 31.74 -55.86
C ARG A 43 -12.61 30.91 -56.07
N ARG A 44 -12.78 30.43 -57.31
CA ARG A 44 -14.06 29.96 -57.88
C ARG A 44 -14.36 28.50 -57.50
N ASN A 45 -15.63 28.21 -57.24
CA ASN A 45 -16.18 26.86 -57.39
C ASN A 45 -16.33 26.52 -58.88
N SER A 46 -16.05 25.25 -59.24
CA SER A 46 -16.59 24.62 -60.45
C SER A 46 -17.41 23.40 -60.07
N SER A 47 -18.64 23.37 -60.56
CA SER A 47 -19.69 22.37 -60.34
C SER A 47 -19.45 21.03 -61.04
N TYR A 48 -19.91 19.93 -60.45
CA TYR A 48 -20.68 18.82 -61.07
C TYR A 48 -21.29 17.99 -59.91
N LYS A 49 -22.58 18.15 -59.53
CA LYS A 49 -23.82 17.54 -60.07
C LYS A 49 -23.88 15.99 -60.07
N THR A 50 -24.78 15.47 -59.21
CA THR A 50 -25.68 14.28 -59.39
C THR A 50 -25.03 12.88 -59.59
N SER A 51 -25.58 11.74 -59.14
CA SER A 51 -26.93 11.40 -58.63
C SER A 51 -26.96 10.06 -57.86
N SER A 52 -28.01 9.90 -57.06
CA SER A 52 -28.55 8.67 -56.41
C SER A 52 -28.48 7.34 -57.18
N SER A 53 -28.32 6.21 -56.47
CA SER A 53 -29.37 5.15 -56.27
C SER A 53 -28.86 3.74 -55.83
N SER A 54 -29.61 3.15 -54.88
CA SER A 54 -29.92 1.71 -54.65
C SER A 54 -28.92 0.54 -54.91
N ALA A 55 -28.47 -0.06 -53.80
CA ALA A 55 -28.82 -1.41 -53.30
C ALA A 55 -28.48 -2.73 -54.07
N LEU A 56 -27.96 -3.70 -53.29
CA LEU A 56 -27.95 -5.18 -53.49
C LEU A 56 -27.05 -5.70 -54.65
N ASN A 57 -26.41 -6.89 -54.62
CA ASN A 57 -26.55 -8.06 -53.75
C ASN A 57 -25.30 -9.01 -53.84
N LYS A 58 -25.17 -9.94 -52.87
CA LYS A 58 -24.47 -11.27 -52.92
C LYS A 58 -22.94 -11.40 -53.20
N GLY A 59 -22.27 -12.18 -52.34
CA GLY A 59 -21.25 -13.16 -52.74
C GLY A 59 -19.89 -13.09 -52.02
N PRO A 60 -19.44 -14.15 -51.30
CA PRO A 60 -18.18 -14.13 -50.56
C PRO A 60 -16.96 -14.41 -51.45
N ARG A 61 -15.80 -13.80 -51.13
CA ARG A 61 -14.51 -14.19 -51.70
C ARG A 61 -13.67 -14.97 -50.70
N VAL A 62 -13.47 -16.24 -51.02
CA VAL A 62 -12.44 -17.11 -50.44
C VAL A 62 -11.06 -16.52 -50.73
N TYR A 63 -10.18 -16.45 -49.73
CA TYR A 63 -8.75 -16.23 -49.92
C TYR A 63 -7.98 -17.46 -49.42
N SER A 64 -7.59 -18.32 -50.36
CA SER A 64 -6.63 -19.40 -50.14
C SER A 64 -5.21 -18.86 -50.34
N GLY A 65 -4.38 -18.90 -49.30
CA GLY A 65 -3.03 -18.31 -49.29
C GLY A 65 -2.00 -19.16 -48.57
N THR A 66 -1.85 -20.43 -48.95
CA THR A 66 -0.79 -21.29 -48.40
C THR A 66 0.58 -20.90 -48.96
N GLN A 67 1.46 -20.32 -48.13
CA GLN A 67 2.90 -20.28 -48.42
C GLN A 67 3.63 -21.36 -47.62
N ARG A 68 4.15 -22.37 -48.34
CA ARG A 68 5.17 -23.29 -47.82
C ARG A 68 6.51 -22.57 -47.80
N LEU A 69 7.16 -22.47 -46.64
CA LEU A 69 8.60 -22.20 -46.59
C LEU A 69 9.38 -23.53 -46.63
N GLN A 70 10.36 -23.60 -47.51
CA GLN A 70 11.17 -24.79 -47.75
C GLN A 70 12.23 -24.96 -46.64
N ARG A 71 12.44 -26.21 -46.21
CA ARG A 71 13.61 -26.60 -45.43
C ARG A 71 14.85 -26.57 -46.33
N ASN A 72 15.93 -25.95 -45.88
CA ASN A 72 17.26 -26.15 -46.45
C ASN A 72 18.17 -26.84 -45.43
N HIS A 73 18.75 -27.97 -45.81
CA HIS A 73 19.73 -28.69 -45.00
C HIS A 73 21.12 -28.03 -45.14
N GLY A 74 21.72 -27.65 -44.00
CA GLY A 74 23.11 -27.20 -43.91
C GLY A 74 23.91 -28.09 -42.97
N ASN A 75 24.43 -29.21 -43.48
CA ASN A 75 25.18 -30.20 -42.70
C ASN A 75 26.64 -29.75 -42.51
N ARG A 76 27.12 -29.63 -41.26
CA ARG A 76 28.57 -29.55 -40.93
C ARG A 76 28.87 -29.95 -39.47
N SER A 77 28.94 -31.25 -39.24
CA SER A 77 29.50 -31.84 -38.01
C SER A 77 31.04 -31.86 -38.03
N LYS A 78 31.70 -31.39 -36.96
CA LYS A 78 33.01 -31.90 -36.52
C LYS A 78 33.08 -31.97 -34.99
N PRO A 79 33.81 -32.94 -34.40
CA PRO A 79 33.67 -33.31 -32.99
C PRO A 79 34.73 -32.69 -32.09
N TYR A 80 34.44 -32.59 -30.79
CA TYR A 80 35.47 -32.42 -29.75
C TYR A 80 35.27 -33.37 -28.56
N HIS A 81 36.17 -34.35 -28.53
CA HIS A 81 36.73 -35.12 -27.41
C HIS A 81 36.08 -35.06 -26.02
N ILE A 82 35.66 -36.25 -25.57
CA ILE A 82 35.51 -36.61 -24.16
C ILE A 82 36.90 -36.84 -23.55
N HIS A 83 37.22 -36.17 -22.45
CA HIS A 83 38.33 -36.55 -21.56
C HIS A 83 37.94 -36.40 -20.07
N ARG A 84 37.73 -37.54 -19.42
CA ARG A 84 38.17 -37.82 -18.03
C ARG A 84 39.42 -38.72 -18.18
N PRO A 85 40.43 -38.72 -17.28
CA PRO A 85 40.22 -38.74 -15.82
C PRO A 85 41.24 -37.95 -14.96
N ALA A 86 40.88 -37.75 -13.69
CA ALA A 86 41.83 -37.80 -12.57
C ALA A 86 41.06 -38.23 -11.30
N ARG A 87 41.57 -39.24 -10.59
CA ARG A 87 41.19 -39.53 -9.20
C ARG A 87 42.15 -38.76 -8.30
N ILE A 88 41.62 -38.05 -7.30
CA ILE A 88 42.38 -37.71 -6.09
C ILE A 88 41.55 -38.24 -4.94
N ALA A 89 42.13 -39.15 -4.17
CA ALA A 89 41.59 -39.57 -2.89
C ALA A 89 42.08 -38.57 -1.83
N ASN A 90 41.25 -38.30 -0.82
CA ASN A 90 41.69 -37.84 0.50
C ASN A 90 40.62 -38.28 1.52
N GLU A 91 40.97 -39.35 2.22
CA GLU A 91 40.81 -39.54 3.67
C GLU A 91 39.50 -39.08 4.35
N VAL A 92 38.72 -40.08 4.76
CA VAL A 92 37.62 -39.95 5.73
C VAL A 92 38.19 -40.28 7.11
N PRO A 93 38.02 -39.45 8.15
CA PRO A 93 38.40 -39.82 9.52
C PRO A 93 37.47 -40.91 10.06
N GLU A 94 38.06 -41.96 10.64
CA GLU A 94 37.33 -43.05 11.29
C GLU A 94 36.54 -42.55 12.50
N VAL A 95 35.25 -42.87 12.56
CA VAL A 95 34.44 -42.73 13.78
C VAL A 95 34.48 -44.07 14.51
N LEU A 96 35.12 -44.07 15.69
CA LEU A 96 35.15 -45.20 16.61
C LEU A 96 33.73 -45.58 17.04
N PHE A 97 33.25 -46.73 16.59
CA PHE A 97 32.17 -47.45 17.25
C PHE A 97 32.75 -48.15 18.49
N VAL A 98 32.23 -47.81 19.66
CA VAL A 98 32.43 -48.59 20.88
C VAL A 98 31.14 -49.37 21.11
N GLU A 99 31.21 -50.69 20.89
CA GLU A 99 30.19 -51.62 21.36
C GLU A 99 30.26 -51.71 22.89
N GLN A 100 29.10 -51.72 23.55
CA GLN A 100 29.00 -52.15 24.93
C GLN A 100 27.67 -52.88 25.12
N GLU A 101 27.72 -54.21 25.17
CA GLU A 101 26.59 -55.08 25.53
C GLU A 101 26.49 -55.27 27.06
N ASP A 102 25.40 -55.92 27.44
CA ASP A 102 25.08 -56.57 28.73
C ASP A 102 24.64 -55.75 29.94
N GLY A 103 23.55 -56.23 30.56
CA GLY A 103 23.33 -56.12 32.01
C GLY A 103 21.93 -55.74 32.50
N ALA A 104 20.92 -56.61 32.32
CA ALA A 104 19.63 -56.45 33.01
C ALA A 104 19.56 -57.27 34.31
N THR A 105 19.22 -56.65 35.45
CA THR A 105 18.67 -57.32 36.64
C THR A 105 17.83 -56.38 37.51
N GLN A 106 16.82 -56.94 38.18
CA GLN A 106 15.84 -56.24 39.03
C GLN A 106 16.33 -56.04 40.48
N GLY A 107 15.70 -55.12 41.22
CA GLY A 107 15.81 -55.02 42.68
C GLY A 107 14.93 -53.92 43.28
N GLU A 108 13.95 -54.29 44.11
CA GLU A 108 13.07 -53.34 44.81
C GLU A 108 13.66 -52.85 46.16
N ALA A 109 13.06 -51.75 46.64
CA ALA A 109 12.80 -51.38 48.05
C ALA A 109 13.54 -50.17 48.65
N GLY A 110 12.77 -49.34 49.39
CA GLY A 110 13.29 -48.51 50.49
C GLY A 110 13.04 -47.00 50.37
N CYS A 111 12.15 -46.47 51.21
CA CYS A 111 11.89 -45.03 51.37
C CYS A 111 13.13 -44.23 51.84
N GLN A 112 13.23 -42.97 51.39
CA GLN A 112 13.21 -41.83 52.32
C GLN A 112 12.94 -40.49 51.61
N GLU A 113 12.03 -39.69 52.17
CA GLU A 113 11.84 -38.29 51.77
C GLU A 113 13.04 -37.45 52.25
N GLY A 114 13.61 -36.64 51.35
CA GLY A 114 14.67 -35.69 51.68
C GLY A 114 14.49 -34.40 50.90
N LEU A 115 14.17 -33.30 51.60
CA LEU A 115 13.94 -32.00 50.99
C LEU A 115 15.20 -31.48 50.28
N LEU A 116 15.06 -31.12 48.99
CA LEU A 116 15.93 -30.14 48.34
C LEU A 116 15.10 -29.18 47.49
N ARG A 117 14.63 -28.11 48.14
CA ARG A 117 14.06 -26.94 47.47
C ARG A 117 15.18 -26.20 46.73
N ASN A 118 15.26 -26.35 45.41
CA ASN A 118 16.05 -25.43 44.60
C ASN A 118 15.31 -24.09 44.48
N HIS A 119 15.67 -23.13 45.34
CA HIS A 119 15.35 -21.72 45.14
C HIS A 119 16.33 -21.11 44.12
N LEU A 120 16.03 -21.23 42.83
CA LEU A 120 16.56 -20.27 41.86
C LEU A 120 15.92 -18.91 42.15
N ARG A 121 16.75 -17.91 42.48
CA ARG A 121 16.29 -16.52 42.60
C ARG A 121 16.16 -15.93 41.20
N LEU A 122 15.23 -15.01 40.99
CA LEU A 122 15.00 -14.36 39.68
C LEU A 122 16.31 -13.84 39.05
N GLY A 123 17.18 -13.18 39.84
CA GLY A 123 18.47 -12.66 39.38
C GLY A 123 19.54 -13.71 39.03
N ASP A 124 19.28 -15.01 39.14
CA ASP A 124 20.15 -16.08 38.61
C ASP A 124 19.66 -16.58 37.25
N VAL A 125 18.37 -16.39 36.92
CA VAL A 125 17.83 -16.62 35.56
C VAL A 125 18.35 -15.54 34.62
N ASP A 126 18.34 -14.27 35.03
CA ASP A 126 18.87 -13.15 34.23
C ASP A 126 20.37 -13.33 33.91
N LYS A 127 21.15 -13.89 34.85
CA LYS A 127 22.56 -14.23 34.63
C LYS A 127 22.75 -15.39 33.66
N LEU A 128 21.87 -16.39 33.70
CA LEU A 128 21.90 -17.50 32.74
C LEU A 128 21.52 -17.03 31.33
N VAL A 129 20.51 -16.17 31.20
CA VAL A 129 20.15 -15.53 29.93
C VAL A 129 21.29 -14.67 29.41
N SER A 130 21.89 -13.83 30.27
CA SER A 130 23.06 -13.02 29.93
C SER A 130 24.27 -13.87 29.52
N ALA A 131 24.56 -14.98 30.21
CA ALA A 131 25.64 -15.90 29.86
C ALA A 131 25.38 -16.64 28.53
N LEU A 132 24.12 -16.97 28.23
CA LEU A 132 23.71 -17.53 26.94
C LEU A 132 23.86 -16.51 25.80
N ASP A 133 23.52 -15.24 26.03
CA ASP A 133 23.68 -14.17 25.04
C ASP A 133 25.16 -13.83 24.80
N ILE A 134 25.97 -13.76 25.85
CA ILE A 134 27.44 -13.65 25.77
C ILE A 134 28.03 -14.84 25.00
N SER A 135 27.55 -16.07 25.24
CA SER A 135 27.98 -17.27 24.53
C SER A 135 27.63 -17.22 23.03
N LYS A 136 26.42 -16.77 22.67
CA LYS A 136 26.01 -16.54 21.27
C LYS A 136 26.90 -15.47 20.61
N ARG A 137 27.05 -14.30 21.26
CA ARG A 137 27.92 -13.19 20.79
C ARG A 137 29.37 -13.66 20.60
N MET A 138 29.93 -14.43 21.53
CA MET A 138 31.28 -15.01 21.41
C MET A 138 31.36 -16.05 20.29
N THR A 139 30.35 -16.90 20.11
CA THR A 139 30.36 -17.91 19.04
C THR A 139 30.30 -17.26 17.65
N HIS A 140 29.57 -16.15 17.49
CA HIS A 140 29.60 -15.32 16.27
C HIS A 140 30.98 -14.66 16.07
N PHE A 141 31.58 -14.13 17.15
CA PHE A 141 32.94 -13.57 17.12
C PHE A 141 34.01 -14.58 16.67
N PHE A 142 33.89 -15.85 17.07
CA PHE A 142 34.86 -16.90 16.74
C PHE A 142 34.71 -17.49 15.32
N THR A 143 33.62 -17.22 14.59
CA THR A 143 33.48 -17.65 13.17
C THR A 143 33.87 -16.56 12.17
N GLY A 144 34.03 -15.31 12.59
CA GLY A 144 34.51 -14.20 11.75
C GLY A 144 33.55 -13.78 10.62
N LYS A 145 32.33 -14.32 10.59
CA LYS A 145 31.33 -14.03 9.56
C LYS A 145 30.35 -12.98 10.07
N MET A 146 30.41 -11.77 9.49
CA MET A 146 29.42 -10.74 9.76
C MET A 146 28.08 -11.08 9.10
N SER A 147 27.01 -11.14 9.89
CA SER A 147 25.62 -11.30 9.43
C SER A 147 25.26 -10.32 8.29
N ILE A 148 25.54 -9.04 8.53
CA ILE A 148 25.37 -7.95 7.55
C ILE A 148 26.76 -7.46 7.16
N GLN A 149 27.10 -7.53 5.88
CA GLN A 149 28.41 -7.11 5.36
C GLN A 149 28.42 -5.64 4.94
N LYS A 150 27.30 -5.15 4.42
CA LYS A 150 27.12 -3.77 3.95
C LYS A 150 25.64 -3.43 3.87
N ILE A 151 25.29 -2.19 4.18
CA ILE A 151 24.02 -1.56 3.83
C ILE A 151 24.35 -0.31 3.00
N HIS A 152 23.55 -0.01 1.98
CA HIS A 152 23.70 1.19 1.17
C HIS A 152 22.35 1.66 0.63
N ALA A 153 21.98 2.90 0.93
CA ALA A 153 20.78 3.54 0.39
C ALA A 153 21.07 4.45 -0.80
N ARG A 154 20.07 4.64 -1.66
CA ARG A 154 20.06 5.58 -2.78
C ARG A 154 18.68 6.21 -2.98
N GLU A 155 18.66 7.28 -3.76
CA GLU A 155 17.43 7.94 -4.25
C GLU A 155 17.04 7.29 -5.60
N ILE A 156 15.80 6.82 -5.69
CA ILE A 156 15.14 6.36 -6.94
C ILE A 156 13.84 7.16 -7.16
N PHE A 157 13.03 6.81 -8.17
CA PHE A 157 11.74 7.47 -8.43
C PHE A 157 10.55 6.53 -8.21
N ASP A 158 9.48 7.04 -7.60
CA ASP A 158 8.18 6.39 -7.48
C ASP A 158 7.40 6.44 -8.82
N SER A 159 6.24 5.78 -8.84
CA SER A 159 5.33 5.67 -9.99
C SER A 159 4.70 6.99 -10.46
N ARG A 160 4.85 8.06 -9.67
CA ARG A 160 4.42 9.43 -9.98
C ARG A 160 5.60 10.30 -10.42
N GLY A 161 6.83 9.76 -10.40
CA GLY A 161 8.06 10.49 -10.72
C GLY A 161 8.63 11.30 -9.56
N ASN A 162 8.23 11.02 -8.30
CA ASN A 162 8.80 11.66 -7.12
C ASN A 162 9.99 10.85 -6.57
N PRO A 163 11.02 11.50 -6.00
CA PRO A 163 12.09 10.79 -5.31
C PRO A 163 11.58 9.87 -4.19
N THR A 164 12.19 8.71 -4.01
CA THR A 164 11.99 7.83 -2.84
C THR A 164 13.26 7.03 -2.51
N VAL A 165 13.27 6.36 -1.36
CA VAL A 165 14.41 5.62 -0.81
C VAL A 165 14.43 4.18 -1.31
N GLU A 166 15.58 3.73 -1.82
CA GLU A 166 15.91 2.33 -2.06
C GLU A 166 17.13 1.93 -1.22
N VAL A 167 17.12 0.73 -0.64
CA VAL A 167 18.21 0.17 0.17
C VAL A 167 18.67 -1.17 -0.40
N ASP A 168 19.98 -1.31 -0.62
CA ASP A 168 20.65 -2.60 -0.75
C ASP A 168 21.24 -3.03 0.61
N LEU A 169 20.97 -4.26 1.02
CA LEU A 169 21.66 -4.96 2.11
C LEU A 169 22.44 -6.15 1.52
N TYR A 170 23.68 -6.33 1.96
CA TYR A 170 24.57 -7.39 1.50
C TYR A 170 24.88 -8.37 2.65
N THR A 171 24.71 -9.66 2.40
CA THR A 171 25.17 -10.77 3.26
C THR A 171 25.98 -11.77 2.43
N GLU A 172 26.48 -12.84 3.04
CA GLU A 172 27.08 -13.96 2.29
C GLU A 172 26.13 -14.62 1.27
N ARG A 173 24.81 -14.43 1.42
CA ARG A 173 23.79 -14.93 0.49
C ARG A 173 23.61 -14.05 -0.76
N GLY A 174 24.15 -12.83 -0.76
CA GLY A 174 24.07 -11.90 -1.88
C GLY A 174 23.50 -10.52 -1.51
N LEU A 175 22.86 -9.88 -2.49
CA LEU A 175 22.28 -8.54 -2.40
C LEU A 175 20.76 -8.64 -2.26
N PHE A 176 20.22 -8.02 -1.22
CA PHE A 176 18.79 -7.91 -0.93
C PHE A 176 18.38 -6.45 -1.04
N ARG A 177 17.38 -6.17 -1.88
CA ARG A 177 16.96 -4.81 -2.23
C ARG A 177 15.53 -4.56 -1.79
N ALA A 178 15.30 -3.40 -1.19
CA ALA A 178 13.95 -2.92 -0.94
C ALA A 178 13.79 -1.44 -1.29
N ALA A 179 12.62 -1.07 -1.81
CA ALA A 179 12.24 0.32 -2.06
C ALA A 179 11.00 0.71 -1.27
N VAL A 180 10.89 1.99 -0.92
CA VAL A 180 9.85 2.51 -0.02
C VAL A 180 8.76 3.25 -0.80
N PRO A 181 7.47 2.94 -0.60
CA PRO A 181 6.36 3.70 -1.21
C PRO A 181 6.08 5.01 -0.45
N SER A 182 5.34 5.92 -1.10
CA SER A 182 5.00 7.27 -0.59
C SER A 182 3.52 7.62 -0.85
N GLY A 183 2.89 8.34 0.08
CA GLY A 183 1.47 8.72 0.01
C GLY A 183 1.15 9.89 -0.94
N ALA A 184 -0.15 10.15 -1.15
CA ALA A 184 -0.68 11.39 -1.72
C ALA A 184 -1.47 12.14 -0.65
N SER A 185 -2.50 11.51 -0.08
CA SER A 185 -2.91 11.82 1.28
C SER A 185 -2.00 11.10 2.28
N THR A 186 -1.75 11.78 3.39
CA THR A 186 -0.92 11.34 4.52
C THR A 186 -1.65 11.76 5.79
N GLY A 187 -2.23 10.80 6.50
CA GLY A 187 -2.91 11.07 7.76
C GLY A 187 -1.98 11.76 8.76
N ILE A 188 -2.53 12.66 9.59
CA ILE A 188 -1.72 13.53 10.47
C ILE A 188 -0.98 12.76 11.59
N TYR A 189 -1.31 11.47 11.73
CA TYR A 189 -0.78 10.54 12.73
C TYR A 189 0.21 9.51 12.16
N GLU A 190 0.52 9.55 10.86
CA GLU A 190 1.53 8.67 10.24
C GLU A 190 2.95 8.92 10.80
N ALA A 191 3.79 7.88 10.76
CA ALA A 191 5.23 8.04 10.97
C ALA A 191 5.85 8.92 9.86
N LEU A 192 6.85 9.74 10.23
CA LEU A 192 7.30 10.83 9.37
C LEU A 192 8.09 10.33 8.16
N GLU A 193 7.54 10.51 6.95
CA GLU A 193 8.31 10.41 5.71
C GLU A 193 9.28 11.61 5.61
N LEU A 194 10.58 11.38 5.81
CA LEU A 194 11.58 12.46 5.82
C LEU A 194 11.87 12.91 4.38
N ARG A 195 11.55 14.18 4.11
CA ARG A 195 11.79 14.90 2.86
C ARG A 195 12.71 16.10 3.12
N ASP A 196 13.50 16.49 2.13
CA ASP A 196 14.56 17.49 2.33
C ASP A 196 14.03 18.92 2.48
N ASN A 197 12.86 19.23 1.90
CA ASN A 197 12.25 20.56 1.79
C ASN A 197 13.14 21.58 1.04
N ASP A 198 13.99 21.11 0.13
CA ASP A 198 14.89 21.95 -0.68
C ASP A 198 14.16 22.48 -1.91
N LYS A 199 13.75 23.76 -1.86
CA LYS A 199 13.06 24.44 -2.97
C LYS A 199 13.90 24.62 -4.24
N SER A 200 15.21 24.35 -4.20
CA SER A 200 16.11 24.46 -5.36
C SER A 200 16.17 23.19 -6.20
N ARG A 201 15.80 22.03 -5.64
CA ARG A 201 15.79 20.73 -6.31
C ARG A 201 14.38 20.17 -6.35
N PHE A 202 14.05 19.47 -7.44
CA PHE A 202 12.77 18.79 -7.59
C PHE A 202 11.51 19.67 -7.39
N LEU A 203 11.59 21.01 -7.45
CA LEU A 203 10.51 21.98 -7.14
C LEU A 203 10.24 22.19 -5.64
N GLY A 204 10.45 21.17 -4.80
CA GLY A 204 10.24 21.19 -3.35
C GLY A 204 8.81 21.56 -2.96
N LYS A 205 8.59 21.86 -1.67
CA LYS A 205 7.32 22.43 -1.19
C LYS A 205 7.20 23.92 -1.56
N GLY A 206 7.02 24.17 -2.87
CA GLY A 206 6.70 25.46 -3.46
C GLY A 206 5.23 25.85 -3.33
N LYS A 207 4.76 26.80 -4.15
CA LYS A 207 3.31 27.13 -4.26
C LYS A 207 2.50 26.08 -5.03
N LEU A 208 3.17 25.16 -5.74
CA LEU A 208 2.55 23.95 -6.25
C LEU A 208 2.47 22.93 -5.09
N LYS A 209 1.31 22.30 -4.89
CA LYS A 209 1.09 21.15 -3.99
C LYS A 209 1.84 19.87 -4.45
N SER A 210 2.91 19.99 -5.25
CA SER A 210 3.65 18.84 -5.79
C SER A 210 4.60 18.25 -4.74
N PHE A 211 4.45 16.96 -4.47
CA PHE A 211 5.33 16.14 -3.59
C PHE A 211 6.72 15.86 -4.17
N LEU A 212 7.13 16.63 -5.19
CA LEU A 212 8.42 16.50 -5.83
C LEU A 212 9.44 17.19 -4.91
N ASP A 213 10.12 16.40 -4.08
CA ASP A 213 11.10 16.86 -3.08
C ASP A 213 12.10 15.72 -2.82
N CYS A 214 13.37 16.07 -2.61
CA CYS A 214 14.45 15.10 -2.42
C CYS A 214 14.23 14.25 -1.15
N VAL A 215 14.83 13.06 -1.12
CA VAL A 215 14.96 12.21 0.09
C VAL A 215 16.42 12.03 0.51
N SER A 216 17.31 12.97 0.14
CA SER A 216 18.75 12.80 0.31
C SER A 216 19.17 12.76 1.78
N LYS A 217 18.44 13.43 2.70
CA LYS A 217 18.64 13.29 4.15
C LYS A 217 18.29 11.89 4.65
N ALA A 218 17.19 11.30 4.20
CA ALA A 218 16.81 9.93 4.58
C ALA A 218 17.84 8.91 4.06
N VAL A 219 18.30 9.08 2.82
CA VAL A 219 19.39 8.30 2.22
C VAL A 219 20.71 8.49 2.98
N GLU A 220 21.02 9.71 3.42
CA GLU A 220 22.19 10.01 4.25
C GLU A 220 22.10 9.34 5.63
N ASN A 221 20.93 9.38 6.28
CA ASN A 221 20.67 8.73 7.56
C ASN A 221 20.91 7.23 7.50
N VAL A 222 20.44 6.54 6.44
CA VAL A 222 20.75 5.12 6.24
C VAL A 222 22.26 4.92 6.09
N ASN A 223 22.90 5.65 5.17
CA ASN A 223 24.31 5.40 4.82
C ASN A 223 25.32 5.80 5.93
N LYS A 224 25.03 6.83 6.74
CA LYS A 224 25.96 7.38 7.73
C LYS A 224 25.65 7.00 9.18
N HIS A 225 24.41 6.62 9.49
CA HIS A 225 23.99 6.35 10.87
C HIS A 225 23.47 4.93 11.05
N ILE A 226 22.41 4.52 10.34
CA ILE A 226 21.80 3.19 10.52
C ILE A 226 22.74 2.07 10.07
N ALA A 227 23.34 2.19 8.88
CA ALA A 227 24.22 1.17 8.30
C ALA A 227 25.44 0.82 9.19
N PRO A 228 26.30 1.76 9.63
CA PRO A 228 27.42 1.41 10.49
C PRO A 228 26.99 0.89 11.87
N ALA A 229 25.88 1.38 12.42
CA ALA A 229 25.37 0.92 13.71
C ALA A 229 24.90 -0.55 13.67
N LEU A 230 24.08 -0.93 12.69
CA LEU A 230 23.59 -2.31 12.54
C LEU A 230 24.73 -3.31 12.23
N ILE A 231 25.67 -2.93 11.37
CA ILE A 231 26.84 -3.77 11.05
C ILE A 231 27.70 -3.97 12.30
N SER A 232 27.84 -2.93 13.15
CA SER A 232 28.60 -3.01 14.40
C SER A 232 27.92 -3.82 15.49
N GLU A 233 26.58 -3.82 15.59
CA GLU A 233 25.86 -4.65 16.57
C GLU A 233 25.86 -6.13 16.16
N GLY A 234 25.93 -6.42 14.86
CA GLY A 234 26.17 -7.77 14.34
C GLY A 234 24.97 -8.72 14.45
N ILE A 235 23.74 -8.19 14.57
CA ILE A 235 22.51 -8.96 14.75
C ILE A 235 22.27 -9.88 13.52
N PRO A 236 21.90 -11.17 13.71
CA PRO A 236 21.52 -12.06 12.60
C PRO A 236 20.32 -11.53 11.80
N VAL A 237 20.39 -11.51 10.47
CA VAL A 237 19.28 -11.01 9.59
C VAL A 237 17.96 -11.75 9.72
N VAL A 238 17.94 -12.92 10.40
CA VAL A 238 16.71 -13.66 10.71
C VAL A 238 15.97 -13.13 11.94
N GLU A 239 16.62 -12.30 12.76
CA GLU A 239 16.08 -11.72 13.99
C GLU A 239 15.43 -10.34 13.70
N GLN A 240 14.41 -10.35 12.84
CA GLN A 240 13.73 -9.14 12.35
C GLN A 240 13.32 -8.18 13.48
N GLU A 241 12.73 -8.71 14.56
CA GLU A 241 12.30 -7.93 15.73
C GLU A 241 13.48 -7.24 16.43
N GLN A 242 14.61 -7.93 16.61
CA GLN A 242 15.79 -7.34 17.25
C GLN A 242 16.39 -6.22 16.40
N ILE A 243 16.43 -6.40 15.08
CA ILE A 243 16.95 -5.39 14.14
C ILE A 243 16.03 -4.17 14.08
N ASP A 244 14.72 -4.37 13.97
CA ASP A 244 13.75 -3.27 13.96
C ASP A 244 13.78 -2.51 15.30
N GLN A 245 13.75 -3.21 16.44
CA GLN A 245 13.84 -2.57 17.76
C GLN A 245 15.15 -1.79 17.95
N PHE A 246 16.28 -2.28 17.44
CA PHE A 246 17.54 -1.53 17.45
C PHE A 246 17.44 -0.23 16.63
N MET A 247 16.85 -0.27 15.43
CA MET A 247 16.66 0.94 14.61
C MET A 247 15.70 1.95 15.26
N LEU A 248 14.63 1.48 15.91
CA LEU A 248 13.68 2.31 16.65
C LEU A 248 14.35 3.01 17.84
N GLN A 249 15.18 2.28 18.61
CA GLN A 249 15.94 2.85 19.72
C GLN A 249 17.02 3.82 19.26
N LEU A 250 17.64 3.57 18.10
CA LEU A 250 18.66 4.44 17.50
C LEU A 250 18.06 5.75 16.97
N ASP A 251 16.83 5.73 16.43
CA ASP A 251 16.08 6.93 16.08
C ASP A 251 15.63 7.70 17.34
N GLY A 252 15.05 6.98 18.31
CA GLY A 252 14.68 7.53 19.62
C GLY A 252 13.44 8.43 19.64
N THR A 253 12.65 8.50 18.56
CA THR A 253 11.40 9.28 18.51
C THR A 253 10.18 8.40 18.25
N GLU A 254 9.02 8.83 18.74
CA GLU A 254 7.75 8.10 18.58
C GLU A 254 7.32 7.96 17.11
N ASN A 255 7.54 9.00 16.29
CA ASN A 255 7.11 9.07 14.90
C ASN A 255 8.27 8.90 13.90
N LYS A 256 9.41 8.34 14.31
CA LYS A 256 10.59 8.08 13.46
C LYS A 256 11.13 9.34 12.75
N SER A 257 11.06 10.49 13.42
CA SER A 257 11.34 11.80 12.82
C SER A 257 12.83 12.19 12.79
N ASN A 258 13.70 11.50 13.53
CA ASN A 258 15.14 11.75 13.48
C ASN A 258 15.77 11.18 12.21
N PHE A 259 15.44 9.94 11.84
CA PHE A 259 15.94 9.31 10.61
C PHE A 259 14.97 9.38 9.43
N GLY A 260 13.67 9.44 9.70
CA GLY A 260 12.59 9.24 8.73
C GLY A 260 12.12 7.79 8.72
N ALA A 261 10.80 7.59 8.75
CA ALA A 261 10.17 6.27 8.59
C ALA A 261 10.59 5.60 7.26
N ASN A 262 10.83 6.40 6.22
CA ASN A 262 11.36 5.95 4.94
C ASN A 262 12.82 5.49 4.97
N ALA A 263 13.66 5.98 5.90
CA ALA A 263 15.01 5.45 6.11
C ALA A 263 14.95 4.09 6.83
N ILE A 264 14.19 3.99 7.92
CA ILE A 264 14.07 2.79 8.75
C ILE A 264 13.41 1.65 7.97
N LEU A 265 12.28 1.93 7.30
CA LEU A 265 11.53 0.92 6.56
C LEU A 265 12.36 0.30 5.43
N GLY A 266 13.11 1.11 4.66
CA GLY A 266 13.93 0.59 3.57
C GLY A 266 14.93 -0.46 4.03
N VAL A 267 15.55 -0.24 5.20
CA VAL A 267 16.44 -1.21 5.84
C VAL A 267 15.64 -2.41 6.36
N SER A 268 14.55 -2.18 7.08
CA SER A 268 13.66 -3.20 7.66
C SER A 268 13.18 -4.22 6.61
N LEU A 269 12.74 -3.75 5.44
CA LEU A 269 12.30 -4.57 4.31
C LEU A 269 13.46 -5.36 3.68
N ALA A 270 14.65 -4.74 3.53
CA ALA A 270 15.83 -5.40 2.98
C ALA A 270 16.38 -6.48 3.93
N VAL A 271 16.29 -6.27 5.25
CA VAL A 271 16.59 -7.26 6.29
C VAL A 271 15.66 -8.46 6.17
N CYS A 272 14.34 -8.24 6.07
CA CYS A 272 13.37 -9.32 5.93
C CYS A 272 13.63 -10.20 4.69
N LYS A 273 13.99 -9.58 3.56
CA LYS A 273 14.42 -10.29 2.34
C LYS A 273 15.71 -11.11 2.54
N ALA A 274 16.67 -10.59 3.31
CA ALA A 274 17.89 -11.30 3.65
C ALA A 274 17.65 -12.45 4.64
N GLY A 275 16.76 -12.27 5.62
CA GLY A 275 16.34 -13.30 6.59
C GLY A 275 15.67 -14.50 5.92
N ALA A 276 14.84 -14.26 4.90
CA ALA A 276 14.25 -15.32 4.08
C ALA A 276 15.32 -16.15 3.36
N ALA A 277 16.28 -15.49 2.71
CA ALA A 277 17.37 -16.16 1.99
C ALA A 277 18.37 -16.87 2.91
N GLU A 278 18.60 -16.36 4.11
CA GLU A 278 19.45 -17.04 5.11
C GLU A 278 18.79 -18.32 5.64
N LYS A 279 17.47 -18.30 5.86
CA LYS A 279 16.66 -19.50 6.13
C LYS A 279 16.52 -20.44 4.92
N GLY A 280 16.79 -19.97 3.70
CA GLY A 280 16.61 -20.74 2.46
C GLY A 280 15.15 -20.96 2.07
N VAL A 281 14.25 -20.02 2.42
CA VAL A 281 12.80 -20.09 2.13
C VAL A 281 12.33 -18.88 1.32
N PRO A 282 11.19 -18.96 0.61
CA PRO A 282 10.54 -17.80 0.00
C PRO A 282 10.16 -16.72 1.03
N LEU A 283 10.05 -15.47 0.60
CA LEU A 283 9.79 -14.33 1.48
C LEU A 283 8.44 -14.45 2.19
N TYR A 284 7.35 -14.80 1.50
CA TYR A 284 6.04 -15.04 2.14
C TYR A 284 6.11 -16.09 3.26
N ARG A 285 6.94 -17.14 3.12
CA ARG A 285 7.13 -18.17 4.14
C ARG A 285 7.94 -17.65 5.32
N HIS A 286 8.97 -16.84 5.08
CA HIS A 286 9.69 -16.15 6.16
C HIS A 286 8.78 -15.20 6.95
N ILE A 287 7.93 -14.44 6.27
CA ILE A 287 6.93 -13.54 6.89
C ILE A 287 5.91 -14.36 7.69
N ALA A 288 5.42 -15.48 7.16
CA ALA A 288 4.52 -16.37 7.88
C ALA A 288 5.17 -16.94 9.16
N ASP A 289 6.46 -17.29 9.13
CA ASP A 289 7.18 -17.69 10.35
C ASP A 289 7.22 -16.57 11.40
N LEU A 290 7.50 -15.32 10.98
CA LEU A 290 7.55 -14.15 11.87
C LEU A 290 6.17 -13.82 12.45
N ALA A 291 5.10 -14.02 11.68
CA ALA A 291 3.72 -13.84 12.12
C ALA A 291 3.20 -14.99 13.02
N GLY A 292 3.83 -16.17 12.96
CA GLY A 292 3.36 -17.39 13.63
C GLY A 292 2.31 -18.19 12.85
N ASN A 293 2.17 -17.93 11.55
CA ASN A 293 1.19 -18.59 10.68
C ASN A 293 1.76 -19.93 10.15
N PRO A 294 1.15 -21.09 10.45
CA PRO A 294 1.66 -22.39 10.00
C PRO A 294 1.43 -22.61 8.50
N GLU A 295 0.29 -22.18 7.98
CA GLU A 295 -0.07 -22.24 6.56
C GLU A 295 -0.05 -20.84 5.94
N VAL A 296 -0.37 -20.72 4.65
CA VAL A 296 -0.44 -19.44 3.92
C VAL A 296 -1.66 -19.40 3.01
N ILE A 297 -2.25 -18.21 2.83
CA ILE A 297 -3.49 -18.02 2.07
C ILE A 297 -3.33 -16.89 1.04
N LEU A 298 -3.75 -17.14 -0.18
CA LEU A 298 -3.78 -16.16 -1.27
C LEU A 298 -4.98 -15.21 -1.10
N PRO A 299 -4.77 -13.89 -1.22
CA PRO A 299 -5.80 -12.89 -0.96
C PRO A 299 -6.76 -12.69 -2.14
N VAL A 300 -7.97 -12.21 -1.87
CA VAL A 300 -8.78 -11.56 -2.90
C VAL A 300 -8.15 -10.20 -3.26
N PRO A 301 -7.88 -9.93 -4.55
CA PRO A 301 -7.43 -8.63 -4.98
C PRO A 301 -8.60 -7.63 -5.04
N ALA A 302 -8.47 -6.51 -4.33
CA ALA A 302 -9.33 -5.33 -4.49
C ALA A 302 -8.70 -4.43 -5.56
N PHE A 303 -9.27 -4.46 -6.77
CA PHE A 303 -8.77 -3.67 -7.89
C PHE A 303 -9.43 -2.29 -7.91
N ASN A 304 -8.69 -1.22 -7.67
CA ASN A 304 -9.18 0.14 -7.93
C ASN A 304 -9.38 0.34 -9.44
N VAL A 305 -10.60 0.65 -9.87
CA VAL A 305 -10.97 0.74 -11.29
C VAL A 305 -11.62 2.06 -11.70
N ILE A 306 -12.12 2.86 -10.76
CA ILE A 306 -12.54 4.26 -10.97
C ILE A 306 -11.98 5.13 -9.84
N ASN A 307 -11.31 6.22 -10.21
CA ASN A 307 -10.70 7.17 -9.27
C ASN A 307 -11.52 8.48 -9.22
N GLY A 308 -11.70 9.00 -8.00
CA GLY A 308 -12.22 10.32 -7.68
C GLY A 308 -11.32 11.01 -6.65
N GLY A 309 -11.93 11.74 -5.72
CA GLY A 309 -11.24 12.40 -4.60
C GLY A 309 -10.02 13.20 -5.01
N SER A 310 -8.96 13.15 -4.20
CA SER A 310 -7.66 13.78 -4.48
C SER A 310 -6.81 13.01 -5.51
N HIS A 311 -7.23 11.79 -5.91
CA HIS A 311 -6.54 10.96 -6.92
C HIS A 311 -6.97 11.25 -8.38
N ALA A 312 -7.97 12.12 -8.60
CA ALA A 312 -8.46 12.44 -9.95
C ALA A 312 -8.97 13.89 -10.10
N GLY A 313 -8.66 14.52 -11.24
CA GLY A 313 -9.11 15.87 -11.62
C GLY A 313 -10.56 15.96 -12.12
N ASN A 314 -11.42 14.98 -11.79
CA ASN A 314 -12.87 15.02 -12.00
C ASN A 314 -13.57 15.67 -10.78
N LYS A 315 -14.91 15.72 -10.77
CA LYS A 315 -15.69 16.23 -9.63
C LYS A 315 -15.94 15.20 -8.52
N LEU A 316 -16.08 13.92 -8.87
CA LEU A 316 -16.34 12.79 -7.97
C LEU A 316 -15.59 12.89 -6.64
N ALA A 317 -16.31 12.98 -5.52
CA ALA A 317 -15.70 13.20 -4.21
C ALA A 317 -15.04 11.95 -3.61
N MET A 318 -15.69 10.78 -3.71
CA MET A 318 -15.14 9.53 -3.17
C MET A 318 -13.90 9.09 -3.97
N GLN A 319 -12.86 8.62 -3.28
CA GLN A 319 -11.52 8.48 -3.84
C GLN A 319 -11.34 7.27 -4.76
N GLU A 320 -11.86 6.10 -4.39
CA GLU A 320 -11.70 4.87 -5.16
C GLU A 320 -12.95 4.01 -5.18
N PHE A 321 -13.23 3.41 -6.34
CA PHE A 321 -14.24 2.36 -6.49
C PHE A 321 -13.55 1.10 -6.98
N MET A 322 -13.62 0.06 -6.16
CA MET A 322 -12.89 -1.18 -6.31
C MET A 322 -13.80 -2.34 -6.70
N ILE A 323 -13.27 -3.31 -7.45
CA ILE A 323 -13.92 -4.61 -7.70
C ILE A 323 -13.14 -5.74 -7.02
N LEU A 324 -13.86 -6.63 -6.35
CA LEU A 324 -13.33 -7.78 -5.63
C LEU A 324 -13.96 -9.07 -6.20
N PRO A 325 -13.22 -9.92 -6.95
CA PRO A 325 -13.73 -11.15 -7.54
C PRO A 325 -13.76 -12.30 -6.52
N ILE A 326 -14.61 -12.17 -5.49
CA ILE A 326 -14.74 -13.15 -4.40
C ILE A 326 -15.29 -14.52 -4.84
N GLY A 327 -15.90 -14.60 -6.03
CA GLY A 327 -16.44 -15.84 -6.61
C GLY A 327 -15.40 -16.72 -7.31
N ALA A 328 -14.20 -16.19 -7.59
CA ALA A 328 -13.14 -16.92 -8.27
C ALA A 328 -12.67 -18.16 -7.48
N SER A 329 -12.26 -19.22 -8.19
CA SER A 329 -11.72 -20.45 -7.57
C SER A 329 -10.23 -20.37 -7.21
N SER A 330 -9.52 -19.35 -7.69
CA SER A 330 -8.07 -19.18 -7.60
C SER A 330 -7.68 -17.72 -7.76
N PHE A 331 -6.46 -17.35 -7.35
CA PHE A 331 -5.94 -16.00 -7.54
C PHE A 331 -5.74 -15.69 -9.04
N LYS A 332 -5.27 -16.66 -9.83
CA LYS A 332 -5.19 -16.58 -11.29
C LYS A 332 -6.53 -16.31 -11.96
N GLU A 333 -7.60 -16.93 -11.48
CA GLU A 333 -8.95 -16.62 -11.97
C GLU A 333 -9.43 -15.23 -11.54
N ALA A 334 -9.20 -14.85 -10.28
CA ALA A 334 -9.49 -13.50 -9.79
C ALA A 334 -8.81 -12.41 -10.64
N MET A 335 -7.52 -12.60 -10.99
CA MET A 335 -6.77 -11.72 -11.89
C MET A 335 -7.39 -11.65 -13.29
N ARG A 336 -7.81 -12.79 -13.86
CA ARG A 336 -8.48 -12.84 -15.16
C ARG A 336 -9.80 -12.06 -15.14
N ILE A 337 -10.65 -12.35 -14.17
CA ILE A 337 -11.97 -11.71 -13.99
C ILE A 337 -11.82 -10.20 -13.82
N GLY A 338 -10.93 -9.74 -12.92
CA GLY A 338 -10.67 -8.32 -12.71
C GLY A 338 -10.18 -7.59 -13.96
N ALA A 339 -9.28 -8.21 -14.72
CA ALA A 339 -8.78 -7.65 -15.98
C ALA A 339 -9.85 -7.61 -17.09
N GLU A 340 -10.72 -8.63 -17.18
CA GLU A 340 -11.83 -8.66 -18.14
C GLU A 340 -12.89 -7.58 -17.82
N VAL A 341 -13.21 -7.36 -16.53
CA VAL A 341 -14.11 -6.27 -16.12
C VAL A 341 -13.47 -4.90 -16.33
N TYR A 342 -12.20 -4.71 -15.99
CA TYR A 342 -11.49 -3.45 -16.22
C TYR A 342 -11.49 -3.04 -17.71
N HIS A 343 -11.27 -4.00 -18.62
CA HIS A 343 -11.36 -3.75 -20.06
C HIS A 343 -12.80 -3.48 -20.55
N ASN A 344 -13.80 -4.14 -19.98
CA ASN A 344 -15.21 -3.81 -20.25
C ASN A 344 -15.58 -2.41 -19.76
N LEU A 345 -15.16 -2.04 -18.55
CA LEU A 345 -15.33 -0.70 -17.97
C LEU A 345 -14.70 0.38 -18.85
N LYS A 346 -13.49 0.14 -19.38
CA LYS A 346 -12.85 1.02 -20.35
C LYS A 346 -13.74 1.29 -21.56
N ASN A 347 -14.40 0.25 -22.08
CA ASN A 347 -15.31 0.37 -23.22
C ASN A 347 -16.60 1.12 -22.86
N VAL A 348 -17.20 0.84 -21.69
CA VAL A 348 -18.38 1.57 -21.18
C VAL A 348 -18.09 3.06 -21.00
N ILE A 349 -16.96 3.41 -20.37
CA ILE A 349 -16.54 4.80 -20.17
C ILE A 349 -16.26 5.48 -21.51
N LYS A 350 -15.57 4.80 -22.44
CA LYS A 350 -15.29 5.32 -23.79
C LYS A 350 -16.56 5.59 -24.60
N GLU A 351 -17.56 4.72 -24.47
CA GLU A 351 -18.86 4.82 -25.13
C GLU A 351 -19.67 6.01 -24.58
N LYS A 352 -19.68 6.21 -23.26
CA LYS A 352 -20.50 7.23 -22.60
C LYS A 352 -19.86 8.62 -22.51
N TYR A 353 -18.55 8.72 -22.25
CA TYR A 353 -17.83 9.99 -22.01
C TYR A 353 -16.71 10.27 -23.03
N GLY A 354 -16.53 9.39 -24.02
CA GLY A 354 -15.49 9.52 -25.03
C GLY A 354 -14.13 8.96 -24.61
N LYS A 355 -13.20 8.90 -25.59
CA LYS A 355 -11.88 8.27 -25.43
C LYS A 355 -11.02 8.90 -24.32
N ASP A 356 -11.11 10.21 -24.11
CA ASP A 356 -10.18 10.95 -23.25
C ASP A 356 -10.52 10.76 -21.76
N ALA A 357 -11.74 10.29 -21.45
CA ALA A 357 -12.15 9.79 -20.14
C ALA A 357 -11.58 8.39 -19.80
N THR A 358 -10.87 7.73 -20.73
CA THR A 358 -10.19 6.43 -20.48
C THR A 358 -8.70 6.56 -20.19
N ASN A 359 -8.24 7.77 -19.90
CA ASN A 359 -6.99 8.00 -19.18
C ASN A 359 -7.11 7.49 -17.74
N VAL A 360 -5.98 7.20 -17.11
CA VAL A 360 -5.91 6.57 -15.79
C VAL A 360 -5.29 7.49 -14.76
N GLY A 361 -5.73 7.38 -13.50
CA GLY A 361 -5.11 8.04 -12.35
C GLY A 361 -3.81 7.36 -11.90
N ASP A 362 -3.30 7.78 -10.76
CA ASP A 362 -2.04 7.27 -10.17
C ASP A 362 -2.06 5.74 -9.97
N GLU A 363 -3.22 5.17 -9.62
CA GLU A 363 -3.40 3.75 -9.31
C GLU A 363 -3.88 2.89 -10.50
N GLY A 364 -4.07 3.52 -11.67
CA GLY A 364 -4.44 2.83 -12.91
C GLY A 364 -5.93 2.69 -13.17
N GLY A 365 -6.80 3.05 -12.22
CA GLY A 365 -8.24 3.18 -12.44
C GLY A 365 -8.58 4.39 -13.31
N PHE A 366 -9.78 4.40 -13.92
CA PHE A 366 -10.20 5.46 -14.84
C PHE A 366 -10.69 6.70 -14.08
N ALA A 367 -10.45 7.88 -14.65
CA ALA A 367 -10.92 9.15 -14.10
C ALA A 367 -11.96 9.82 -15.03
N PRO A 368 -13.17 9.24 -15.22
CA PRO A 368 -14.22 9.88 -16.01
C PRO A 368 -14.70 11.17 -15.30
N ASN A 369 -15.18 12.13 -16.08
CA ASN A 369 -15.70 13.39 -15.54
C ASN A 369 -17.15 13.22 -15.03
N ILE A 370 -17.28 12.48 -13.92
CA ILE A 370 -18.51 12.29 -13.17
C ILE A 370 -18.46 13.09 -11.85
N LEU A 371 -19.63 13.39 -11.30
CA LEU A 371 -19.83 14.04 -10.00
C LEU A 371 -20.50 13.07 -9.03
N GLU A 372 -21.60 12.46 -9.45
CA GLU A 372 -22.42 11.57 -8.61
C GLU A 372 -21.71 10.24 -8.31
N ASN A 373 -21.52 9.93 -7.03
CA ASN A 373 -20.92 8.66 -6.60
C ASN A 373 -21.74 7.44 -7.06
N LYS A 374 -23.07 7.59 -7.15
CA LYS A 374 -23.98 6.57 -7.72
C LYS A 374 -23.71 6.30 -9.20
N GLU A 375 -23.23 7.28 -9.96
CA GLU A 375 -22.90 7.10 -11.37
C GLU A 375 -21.65 6.21 -11.55
N ALA A 376 -20.68 6.27 -10.63
CA ALA A 376 -19.55 5.35 -10.60
C ALA A 376 -20.00 3.89 -10.38
N LEU A 377 -20.90 3.67 -9.43
CA LEU A 377 -21.47 2.35 -9.12
C LEU A 377 -22.27 1.76 -10.29
N GLU A 378 -23.06 2.57 -11.00
CA GLU A 378 -23.75 2.14 -12.24
C GLU A 378 -22.78 1.81 -13.38
N LEU A 379 -21.66 2.52 -13.51
CA LEU A 379 -20.61 2.18 -14.49
C LEU A 379 -19.98 0.81 -14.17
N LEU A 380 -19.70 0.53 -12.89
CA LEU A 380 -19.20 -0.77 -12.45
C LEU A 380 -20.22 -1.88 -12.69
N ARG A 381 -21.47 -1.69 -12.28
CA ARG A 381 -22.57 -2.64 -12.52
C ARG A 381 -22.71 -2.99 -14.00
N SER A 382 -22.65 -1.98 -14.87
CA SER A 382 -22.69 -2.16 -16.34
C SER A 382 -21.48 -2.92 -16.86
N ALA A 383 -20.28 -2.64 -16.37
CA ALA A 383 -19.05 -3.31 -16.77
C ALA A 383 -19.00 -4.79 -16.32
N ILE A 384 -19.36 -5.05 -15.06
CA ILE A 384 -19.44 -6.40 -14.47
C ILE A 384 -20.47 -7.25 -15.25
N SER A 385 -21.65 -6.68 -15.52
CA SER A 385 -22.69 -7.37 -16.29
C SER A 385 -22.28 -7.62 -17.75
N LYS A 386 -21.64 -6.65 -18.43
CA LYS A 386 -21.10 -6.84 -19.79
C LYS A 386 -19.99 -7.91 -19.85
N ALA A 387 -19.22 -8.08 -18.78
CA ALA A 387 -18.19 -9.12 -18.67
C ALA A 387 -18.75 -10.51 -18.31
N GLY A 388 -19.95 -10.59 -17.72
CA GLY A 388 -20.62 -11.83 -17.35
C GLY A 388 -20.39 -12.31 -15.91
N TYR A 389 -19.85 -11.46 -15.02
CA TYR A 389 -19.40 -11.85 -13.67
C TYR A 389 -20.27 -11.28 -12.53
N THR A 390 -21.57 -11.08 -12.78
CA THR A 390 -22.50 -10.45 -11.82
C THR A 390 -22.56 -11.16 -10.45
N ASP A 391 -22.47 -12.49 -10.43
CA ASP A 391 -22.56 -13.29 -9.20
C ASP A 391 -21.17 -13.60 -8.57
N GLU A 392 -20.09 -13.17 -9.22
CA GLU A 392 -18.70 -13.46 -8.81
C GLU A 392 -17.96 -12.24 -8.25
N ILE A 393 -18.46 -11.02 -8.50
CA ILE A 393 -17.81 -9.77 -8.12
C ILE A 393 -18.67 -8.96 -7.16
N VAL A 394 -18.02 -8.47 -6.11
CA VAL A 394 -18.55 -7.47 -5.19
C VAL A 394 -17.72 -6.18 -5.29
N ILE A 395 -18.24 -5.08 -4.73
CA ILE A 395 -17.64 -3.76 -4.80
C ILE A 395 -17.04 -3.39 -3.44
N GLY A 396 -15.87 -2.78 -3.48
CA GLY A 396 -15.28 -2.03 -2.37
C GLY A 396 -15.23 -0.55 -2.71
N MET A 397 -15.23 0.31 -1.70
CA MET A 397 -15.09 1.76 -1.88
C MET A 397 -14.06 2.29 -0.88
N ASP A 398 -13.21 3.20 -1.33
CA ASP A 398 -12.47 4.12 -0.46
C ASP A 398 -13.04 5.52 -0.67
N VAL A 399 -13.53 6.09 0.42
CA VAL A 399 -14.18 7.38 0.40
C VAL A 399 -13.17 8.50 0.71
N ALA A 400 -12.18 8.24 1.57
CA ALA A 400 -11.23 9.23 2.09
C ALA A 400 -11.92 10.51 2.61
N ALA A 401 -12.94 10.35 3.45
CA ALA A 401 -13.84 11.44 3.85
C ALA A 401 -13.13 12.64 4.52
N SER A 402 -11.99 12.42 5.17
CA SER A 402 -11.11 13.47 5.73
C SER A 402 -10.77 14.57 4.71
N GLU A 403 -10.59 14.23 3.42
CA GLU A 403 -10.25 15.20 2.37
C GLU A 403 -11.36 16.24 2.14
N PHE A 404 -12.61 15.88 2.40
CA PHE A 404 -13.80 16.72 2.19
C PHE A 404 -14.62 17.00 3.45
N TYR A 405 -14.09 16.67 4.63
CA TYR A 405 -14.63 17.11 5.91
C TYR A 405 -14.43 18.62 6.11
N ARG A 406 -15.50 19.33 6.47
CA ARG A 406 -15.57 20.80 6.63
C ARG A 406 -16.49 21.12 7.81
N ASP A 407 -15.94 21.74 8.86
CA ASP A 407 -16.69 22.31 10.00
C ASP A 407 -17.77 21.39 10.62
N GLY A 408 -17.48 20.09 10.80
CA GLY A 408 -18.42 19.11 11.37
C GLY A 408 -19.37 18.47 10.35
N LYS A 409 -19.11 18.66 9.06
CA LYS A 409 -19.92 18.17 7.94
C LYS A 409 -19.03 17.71 6.76
N TYR A 410 -19.64 17.24 5.68
CA TYR A 410 -18.95 16.69 4.52
C TYR A 410 -19.39 17.35 3.20
N ASP A 411 -18.43 17.67 2.34
CA ASP A 411 -18.66 18.31 1.04
C ASP A 411 -18.44 17.37 -0.16
N LEU A 412 -19.53 16.81 -0.71
CA LEU A 412 -19.47 15.91 -1.86
C LEU A 412 -19.18 16.59 -3.23
N ASP A 413 -18.91 17.91 -3.28
CA ASP A 413 -18.38 18.61 -4.47
C ASP A 413 -17.17 19.50 -4.10
N PHE A 414 -16.35 19.11 -3.11
CA PHE A 414 -15.21 19.88 -2.57
C PHE A 414 -14.14 20.33 -3.58
N LYS A 415 -14.17 19.80 -4.80
CA LYS A 415 -13.29 20.20 -5.93
C LYS A 415 -13.85 21.37 -6.74
N SER A 416 -15.09 21.76 -6.49
CA SER A 416 -15.71 23.00 -6.94
C SER A 416 -15.52 24.11 -5.91
N PRO A 417 -15.82 25.39 -6.24
CA PRO A 417 -15.82 26.47 -5.27
C PRO A 417 -16.63 26.12 -4.01
N ASP A 418 -16.12 26.57 -2.87
CA ASP A 418 -16.65 26.32 -1.51
C ASP A 418 -18.10 26.83 -1.38
N ASP A 419 -18.99 26.01 -0.83
CA ASP A 419 -20.42 26.31 -0.69
C ASP A 419 -21.02 25.57 0.52
N PRO A 420 -21.01 26.18 1.72
CA PRO A 420 -21.46 25.53 2.96
C PRO A 420 -22.93 25.07 2.97
N ASP A 421 -23.78 25.60 2.09
CA ASP A 421 -25.20 25.22 2.02
C ASP A 421 -25.39 23.81 1.44
N ARG A 422 -24.40 23.25 0.74
CA ARG A 422 -24.42 21.87 0.21
C ARG A 422 -23.82 20.82 1.17
N TYR A 423 -23.27 21.23 2.31
CA TYR A 423 -22.59 20.32 3.23
C TYR A 423 -23.59 19.45 3.99
N ILE A 424 -23.38 18.14 3.90
CA ILE A 424 -24.22 17.13 4.56
C ILE A 424 -23.63 16.70 5.91
N SER A 425 -24.51 16.35 6.84
CA SER A 425 -24.14 15.82 8.16
C SER A 425 -23.57 14.40 8.09
N PRO A 426 -22.90 13.91 9.15
CA PRO A 426 -22.46 12.52 9.22
C PRO A 426 -23.61 11.52 9.06
N ASP A 427 -24.80 11.80 9.61
CA ASP A 427 -25.98 10.94 9.47
C ASP A 427 -26.49 10.86 8.02
N GLU A 428 -26.57 12.00 7.31
CA GLU A 428 -26.96 12.04 5.90
C GLU A 428 -25.95 11.30 5.00
N LEU A 429 -24.66 11.37 5.33
CA LEU A 429 -23.60 10.63 4.65
C LEU A 429 -23.68 9.11 4.95
N ALA A 430 -23.97 8.74 6.21
CA ALA A 430 -24.21 7.36 6.61
C ALA A 430 -25.40 6.73 5.87
N ASP A 431 -26.50 7.49 5.73
CA ASP A 431 -27.69 7.04 4.99
C ASP A 431 -27.43 6.95 3.47
N LEU A 432 -26.58 7.80 2.91
CA LEU A 432 -26.09 7.66 1.54
C LEU A 432 -25.33 6.34 1.36
N TYR A 433 -24.41 5.98 2.27
CA TYR A 433 -23.71 4.68 2.22
C TYR A 433 -24.66 3.48 2.35
N LYS A 434 -25.63 3.52 3.27
CA LYS A 434 -26.65 2.48 3.41
C LYS A 434 -27.43 2.30 2.09
N SER A 435 -27.76 3.39 1.40
CA SER A 435 -28.41 3.31 0.08
C SER A 435 -27.52 2.62 -0.98
N PHE A 436 -26.20 2.80 -0.92
CA PHE A 436 -25.28 2.11 -1.84
C PHE A 436 -25.14 0.62 -1.53
N VAL A 437 -25.10 0.25 -0.25
CA VAL A 437 -25.10 -1.15 0.21
C VAL A 437 -26.41 -1.87 -0.12
N GLN A 438 -27.53 -1.13 -0.16
CA GLN A 438 -28.84 -1.67 -0.56
C GLN A 438 -28.98 -1.84 -2.09
N ASP A 439 -28.52 -0.86 -2.88
CA ASP A 439 -28.72 -0.85 -4.34
C ASP A 439 -27.64 -1.61 -5.12
N TYR A 440 -26.45 -1.82 -4.53
CA TYR A 440 -25.27 -2.39 -5.18
C TYR A 440 -24.58 -3.43 -4.28
N PRO A 441 -23.79 -4.37 -4.83
CA PRO A 441 -23.07 -5.38 -4.04
C PRO A 441 -21.84 -4.78 -3.33
N VAL A 442 -21.99 -3.68 -2.61
CA VAL A 442 -20.91 -3.05 -1.82
C VAL A 442 -20.73 -3.84 -0.52
N VAL A 443 -19.53 -4.37 -0.29
CA VAL A 443 -19.20 -5.21 0.87
C VAL A 443 -18.05 -4.66 1.72
N SER A 444 -17.41 -3.58 1.28
CA SER A 444 -16.32 -2.93 2.00
C SER A 444 -16.35 -1.42 1.76
N ILE A 445 -16.33 -0.62 2.81
CA ILE A 445 -16.16 0.84 2.75
C ILE A 445 -14.99 1.25 3.64
N GLU A 446 -14.03 1.95 3.06
CA GLU A 446 -12.80 2.49 3.67
C GLU A 446 -12.97 4.01 3.85
N ASP A 447 -12.55 4.51 5.02
CA ASP A 447 -12.66 5.90 5.47
C ASP A 447 -14.00 6.63 5.17
N PRO A 448 -15.15 6.09 5.62
CA PRO A 448 -16.46 6.72 5.46
C PRO A 448 -16.64 8.05 6.20
N PHE A 449 -15.80 8.36 7.19
CA PHE A 449 -15.86 9.60 7.97
C PHE A 449 -14.45 10.13 8.24
N ASP A 450 -14.35 11.38 8.69
CA ASP A 450 -13.06 11.99 9.05
C ASP A 450 -12.29 11.15 10.07
N GLN A 451 -10.96 11.20 9.99
CA GLN A 451 -10.04 10.47 10.85
C GLN A 451 -10.27 10.66 12.37
N ASP A 452 -10.91 11.74 12.82
CA ASP A 452 -11.25 12.00 14.23
C ASP A 452 -12.76 12.05 14.52
N ASP A 453 -13.65 11.81 13.54
CA ASP A 453 -15.13 11.74 13.73
C ASP A 453 -15.59 10.39 14.31
N TRP A 454 -15.00 10.02 15.45
CA TRP A 454 -15.18 8.73 16.11
C TRP A 454 -16.64 8.32 16.37
N GLU A 455 -17.54 9.29 16.55
CA GLU A 455 -18.95 9.03 16.79
C GLU A 455 -19.65 8.54 15.52
N ALA A 456 -19.42 9.19 14.37
CA ALA A 456 -19.96 8.76 13.09
C ALA A 456 -19.46 7.37 12.67
N TRP A 457 -18.16 7.10 12.85
CA TRP A 457 -17.56 5.79 12.65
C TRP A 457 -18.27 4.68 13.47
N THR A 458 -18.44 4.91 14.77
CA THR A 458 -19.09 3.97 15.70
C THR A 458 -20.57 3.74 15.33
N ASN A 459 -21.30 4.82 15.06
CA ASN A 459 -22.71 4.77 14.69
C ASN A 459 -22.94 4.06 13.34
N PHE A 460 -22.05 4.25 12.37
CA PHE A 460 -22.15 3.58 11.08
C PHE A 460 -21.77 2.10 11.17
N THR A 461 -20.64 1.76 11.80
CA THR A 461 -20.16 0.37 11.94
C THR A 461 -21.17 -0.49 12.70
N SER A 462 -21.79 0.04 13.76
CA SER A 462 -22.87 -0.67 14.48
C SER A 462 -24.19 -0.78 13.70
N SER A 463 -24.34 -0.06 12.58
CA SER A 463 -25.54 -0.08 11.72
C SER A 463 -25.41 -0.97 10.47
N THR A 464 -24.26 -1.63 10.26
CA THR A 464 -23.97 -2.38 9.02
C THR A 464 -23.19 -3.67 9.24
N GLU A 465 -23.50 -4.68 8.43
CA GLU A 465 -22.83 -6.00 8.47
C GLU A 465 -21.60 -6.06 7.54
N ILE A 466 -21.37 -5.03 6.71
CA ILE A 466 -20.27 -5.01 5.74
C ILE A 466 -18.91 -4.85 6.41
N GLN A 467 -17.84 -4.94 5.63
CA GLN A 467 -16.52 -4.53 6.09
C GLN A 467 -16.43 -2.99 6.16
N VAL A 468 -16.01 -2.46 7.31
CA VAL A 468 -15.67 -1.05 7.49
C VAL A 468 -14.17 -0.97 7.78
N VAL A 469 -13.42 -0.33 6.89
CA VAL A 469 -11.94 -0.30 6.92
C VAL A 469 -11.47 1.05 7.45
N GLY A 470 -10.61 1.04 8.48
CA GLY A 470 -9.93 2.24 8.95
C GLY A 470 -8.54 2.39 8.33
N ASP A 471 -8.34 3.46 7.55
CA ASP A 471 -7.06 3.87 6.97
C ASP A 471 -6.53 5.11 7.69
N ASP A 472 -6.94 6.34 7.35
CA ASP A 472 -6.54 7.56 8.07
C ASP A 472 -7.00 7.54 9.55
N LEU A 473 -8.11 6.84 9.85
CA LEU A 473 -8.55 6.60 11.23
C LEU A 473 -7.48 5.90 12.08
N THR A 474 -6.75 4.94 11.50
CA THR A 474 -5.86 4.05 12.24
C THR A 474 -4.38 4.25 11.95
N VAL A 475 -4.04 4.73 10.74
CA VAL A 475 -2.70 4.95 10.17
C VAL A 475 -1.69 3.84 10.49
N THR A 476 -2.15 2.57 10.50
CA THR A 476 -1.34 1.41 10.92
C THR A 476 -0.70 1.57 12.33
N ASN A 477 -1.23 2.47 13.18
CA ASN A 477 -0.67 2.86 14.47
C ASN A 477 -1.36 2.09 15.61
N PRO A 478 -0.62 1.28 16.40
CA PRO A 478 -1.19 0.48 17.48
C PRO A 478 -2.03 1.26 18.52
N LYS A 479 -1.73 2.54 18.77
CA LYS A 479 -2.52 3.38 19.69
C LYS A 479 -3.91 3.70 19.11
N ARG A 480 -3.98 4.10 17.84
CA ARG A 480 -5.27 4.40 17.18
C ARG A 480 -6.05 3.12 16.88
N ILE A 481 -5.39 2.02 16.54
CA ILE A 481 -6.02 0.69 16.43
C ILE A 481 -6.66 0.30 17.77
N ALA A 482 -5.95 0.44 18.90
CA ALA A 482 -6.52 0.13 20.23
C ALA A 482 -7.75 1.00 20.57
N THR A 483 -7.70 2.31 20.30
CA THR A 483 -8.86 3.21 20.46
C THR A 483 -10.03 2.85 19.54
N ALA A 484 -9.75 2.46 18.29
CA ALA A 484 -10.76 2.08 17.32
C ALA A 484 -11.42 0.73 17.66
N VAL A 485 -10.68 -0.21 18.25
CA VAL A 485 -11.21 -1.46 18.83
C VAL A 485 -12.07 -1.15 20.07
N GLU A 486 -11.59 -0.32 21.00
CA GLU A 486 -12.35 0.06 22.21
C GLU A 486 -13.69 0.74 21.88
N LYS A 487 -13.73 1.50 20.79
CA LYS A 487 -14.92 2.22 20.32
C LYS A 487 -15.80 1.42 19.36
N GLU A 488 -15.40 0.22 18.94
CA GLU A 488 -16.07 -0.52 17.86
C GLU A 488 -16.22 0.32 16.56
N ALA A 489 -15.24 1.20 16.31
CA ALA A 489 -15.33 2.25 15.28
C ALA A 489 -15.24 1.70 13.84
N CYS A 490 -14.52 0.61 13.63
CA CYS A 490 -14.45 -0.11 12.36
C CYS A 490 -14.23 -1.62 12.61
N ASN A 491 -14.15 -2.44 11.56
CA ASN A 491 -13.98 -3.90 11.67
C ASN A 491 -12.92 -4.49 10.73
N CYS A 492 -12.09 -3.62 10.12
CA CYS A 492 -10.94 -4.00 9.32
C CYS A 492 -9.85 -2.91 9.40
N LEU A 493 -8.60 -3.34 9.47
CA LEU A 493 -7.42 -2.46 9.36
C LEU A 493 -6.96 -2.35 7.91
N LEU A 494 -6.68 -1.15 7.40
CA LEU A 494 -5.83 -1.01 6.22
C LEU A 494 -4.36 -1.02 6.65
N LEU A 495 -3.58 -2.00 6.20
CA LEU A 495 -2.19 -2.18 6.61
C LEU A 495 -1.23 -1.58 5.56
N LYS A 496 -0.70 -0.39 5.85
CA LYS A 496 0.32 0.30 5.06
C LYS A 496 1.63 0.36 5.83
N VAL A 497 2.58 -0.50 5.47
CA VAL A 497 3.88 -0.66 6.18
C VAL A 497 4.67 0.64 6.36
N ASN A 498 4.50 1.63 5.48
CA ASN A 498 5.19 2.91 5.59
C ASN A 498 4.52 3.93 6.53
N GLN A 499 3.25 3.74 6.90
CA GLN A 499 2.59 4.57 7.91
C GLN A 499 3.14 4.30 9.32
N ILE A 500 3.61 3.06 9.58
CA ILE A 500 4.24 2.71 10.86
C ILE A 500 5.77 2.67 10.79
N GLY A 501 6.36 2.23 9.67
CA GLY A 501 7.79 2.41 9.35
C GLY A 501 8.72 1.25 9.68
N SER A 502 8.22 0.08 10.09
CA SER A 502 9.01 -1.17 10.17
C SER A 502 8.15 -2.41 9.88
N VAL A 503 8.79 -3.51 9.49
CA VAL A 503 8.11 -4.80 9.30
C VAL A 503 7.55 -5.29 10.63
N THR A 504 8.33 -5.29 11.71
CA THR A 504 7.91 -5.79 13.02
C THR A 504 6.66 -5.08 13.55
N GLU A 505 6.62 -3.75 13.53
CA GLU A 505 5.42 -3.01 13.98
C GLU A 505 4.22 -3.26 13.06
N SER A 506 4.43 -3.50 11.77
CA SER A 506 3.37 -3.87 10.82
C SER A 506 2.78 -5.26 11.12
N LEU A 507 3.62 -6.25 11.46
CA LEU A 507 3.17 -7.57 11.89
C LEU A 507 2.38 -7.47 13.21
N GLN A 508 2.85 -6.64 14.15
CA GLN A 508 2.18 -6.38 15.43
C GLN A 508 0.81 -5.70 15.24
N ALA A 509 0.71 -4.71 14.36
CA ALA A 509 -0.55 -4.04 14.01
C ALA A 509 -1.56 -5.01 13.37
N CYS A 510 -1.12 -5.83 12.41
CA CYS A 510 -1.94 -6.90 11.81
C CYS A 510 -2.45 -7.88 12.87
N LYS A 511 -1.56 -8.37 13.74
CA LYS A 511 -1.90 -9.29 14.82
C LYS A 511 -2.88 -8.69 15.84
N MET A 512 -2.73 -7.40 16.15
CA MET A 512 -3.65 -6.67 17.03
C MET A 512 -5.07 -6.66 16.45
N ALA A 513 -5.22 -6.27 15.17
CA ALA A 513 -6.50 -6.28 14.47
C ALA A 513 -7.12 -7.69 14.41
N GLN A 514 -6.36 -8.70 13.94
CA GLN A 514 -6.82 -10.10 13.86
C GLN A 514 -7.23 -10.66 15.23
N SER A 515 -6.52 -10.32 16.31
CA SER A 515 -6.85 -10.75 17.68
C SER A 515 -8.12 -10.09 18.22
N SER A 516 -8.52 -8.95 17.66
CA SER A 516 -9.78 -8.25 17.93
C SER A 516 -10.93 -8.69 17.01
N GLY A 517 -10.74 -9.74 16.21
CA GLY A 517 -11.75 -10.25 15.27
C GLY A 517 -11.92 -9.41 13.99
N TRP A 518 -10.98 -8.51 13.71
CA TRP A 518 -11.01 -7.68 12.51
C TRP A 518 -10.34 -8.34 11.31
N GLY A 519 -10.82 -7.99 10.12
CA GLY A 519 -10.08 -8.22 8.88
C GLY A 519 -8.82 -7.33 8.80
N VAL A 520 -7.91 -7.67 7.89
CA VAL A 520 -6.76 -6.81 7.56
C VAL A 520 -6.61 -6.77 6.04
N MET A 521 -6.65 -5.58 5.46
CA MET A 521 -6.40 -5.38 4.04
C MET A 521 -5.01 -4.78 3.86
N VAL A 522 -4.07 -5.59 3.36
CA VAL A 522 -2.73 -5.09 3.01
C VAL A 522 -2.86 -4.11 1.86
N SER A 523 -2.20 -2.96 1.96
CA SER A 523 -2.37 -1.88 0.99
C SER A 523 -1.05 -1.30 0.48
N HIS A 524 -1.12 -0.83 -0.76
CA HIS A 524 -0.08 -0.03 -1.40
C HIS A 524 -0.11 1.45 -0.94
N ARG A 525 0.65 2.32 -1.61
CA ARG A 525 0.39 3.77 -1.64
C ARG A 525 0.22 4.24 -3.08
N SER A 526 -0.35 5.43 -3.28
CA SER A 526 -0.48 6.05 -4.60
C SER A 526 0.87 6.31 -5.29
N GLY A 527 1.94 6.63 -4.54
CA GLY A 527 3.33 6.57 -5.00
C GLY A 527 3.95 5.20 -4.70
N GLU A 528 3.98 4.31 -5.68
CA GLU A 528 4.54 2.96 -5.55
C GLU A 528 5.81 2.76 -6.37
N THR A 529 6.48 1.64 -6.17
CA THR A 529 7.70 1.22 -6.87
C THR A 529 7.50 -0.15 -7.54
N GLU A 530 8.52 -0.65 -8.24
CA GLU A 530 8.54 -2.03 -8.73
C GLU A 530 8.67 -3.09 -7.63
N ASP A 531 8.94 -2.70 -6.37
CA ASP A 531 9.07 -3.64 -5.25
C ASP A 531 7.76 -4.40 -5.02
N ALA A 532 7.84 -5.72 -4.90
CA ALA A 532 6.68 -6.58 -4.70
C ALA A 532 6.47 -7.03 -3.24
N PHE A 533 7.19 -6.47 -2.26
CA PHE A 533 7.16 -6.94 -0.86
C PHE A 533 5.76 -7.16 -0.30
N ILE A 534 4.80 -6.26 -0.56
CA ILE A 534 3.44 -6.38 -0.01
C ILE A 534 2.64 -7.59 -0.55
N ALA A 535 3.05 -8.16 -1.70
CA ALA A 535 2.50 -9.42 -2.21
C ALA A 535 2.93 -10.63 -1.37
N ASP A 536 4.19 -10.70 -0.98
CA ASP A 536 4.68 -11.71 -0.05
C ASP A 536 4.14 -11.46 1.38
N LEU A 537 3.99 -10.20 1.77
CA LEU A 537 3.44 -9.79 3.07
C LEU A 537 2.01 -10.29 3.27
N VAL A 538 1.10 -10.03 2.32
CA VAL A 538 -0.31 -10.43 2.46
C VAL A 538 -0.50 -11.94 2.53
N VAL A 539 0.29 -12.69 1.75
CA VAL A 539 0.27 -14.16 1.77
C VAL A 539 0.84 -14.69 3.08
N GLY A 540 1.96 -14.13 3.55
CA GLY A 540 2.58 -14.52 4.82
C GLY A 540 1.72 -14.20 6.05
N LEU A 541 1.05 -13.05 6.05
CA LEU A 541 0.12 -12.64 7.10
C LEU A 541 -1.25 -13.33 7.04
N CYS A 542 -1.54 -14.06 5.96
CA CYS A 542 -2.83 -14.74 5.74
C CYS A 542 -4.04 -13.83 5.86
N THR A 543 -3.95 -12.56 5.43
CA THR A 543 -5.03 -11.59 5.71
C THR A 543 -6.25 -11.74 4.79
N GLY A 544 -6.10 -12.44 3.67
CA GLY A 544 -7.20 -12.77 2.76
C GLY A 544 -7.58 -11.69 1.75
N GLN A 545 -6.98 -10.50 1.80
CA GLN A 545 -7.34 -9.37 0.94
C GLN A 545 -6.19 -8.35 0.75
N ILE A 546 -6.04 -7.83 -0.48
CA ILE A 546 -5.02 -6.83 -0.85
C ILE A 546 -5.59 -5.74 -1.76
N LYS A 547 -5.39 -4.46 -1.40
CA LYS A 547 -5.61 -3.27 -2.24
C LYS A 547 -4.27 -2.82 -2.81
N THR A 548 -4.00 -3.16 -4.08
CA THR A 548 -2.74 -2.75 -4.74
C THR A 548 -2.92 -2.13 -6.13
N GLY A 549 -4.14 -1.62 -6.43
CA GLY A 549 -4.46 -0.78 -7.58
C GLY A 549 -5.19 -1.50 -8.72
N ALA A 550 -5.27 -0.88 -9.89
CA ALA A 550 -5.87 -1.51 -11.06
C ALA A 550 -5.05 -2.72 -11.56
N PRO A 551 -5.61 -3.59 -12.41
CA PRO A 551 -4.84 -4.45 -13.31
C PRO A 551 -4.20 -3.64 -14.46
N CYS A 552 -3.61 -2.47 -14.12
CA CYS A 552 -2.98 -1.51 -15.01
C CYS A 552 -1.84 -0.82 -14.27
N ARG A 553 -0.81 -0.38 -15.02
CA ARG A 553 0.45 0.20 -14.52
C ARG A 553 1.33 -0.82 -13.77
N SER A 554 2.63 -0.80 -14.04
CA SER A 554 3.53 -1.92 -13.70
C SER A 554 3.89 -2.00 -12.22
N GLU A 555 3.87 -0.88 -11.50
CA GLU A 555 4.06 -0.82 -10.04
C GLU A 555 2.92 -1.53 -9.27
N ARG A 556 1.73 -1.63 -9.89
CA ARG A 556 0.55 -2.35 -9.37
C ARG A 556 0.65 -3.83 -9.77
N LEU A 557 0.85 -4.06 -11.08
CA LEU A 557 1.00 -5.40 -11.65
C LEU A 557 2.24 -6.14 -11.11
N ALA A 558 3.27 -5.47 -10.59
CA ALA A 558 4.41 -6.12 -9.95
C ALA A 558 3.98 -7.00 -8.76
N LYS A 559 3.08 -6.49 -7.91
CA LYS A 559 2.52 -7.20 -6.76
C LYS A 559 1.60 -8.33 -7.23
N TYR A 560 0.64 -8.02 -8.10
CA TYR A 560 -0.28 -9.02 -8.65
C TYR A 560 0.44 -10.17 -9.37
N ASN A 561 1.47 -9.88 -10.18
CA ASN A 561 2.30 -10.90 -10.82
C ASN A 561 3.18 -11.67 -9.81
N GLN A 562 3.52 -11.07 -8.67
CA GLN A 562 4.22 -11.80 -7.61
C GLN A 562 3.29 -12.79 -6.90
N ILE A 563 2.03 -12.41 -6.61
CA ILE A 563 1.04 -13.34 -6.05
C ILE A 563 0.76 -14.49 -7.04
N LEU A 564 0.70 -14.24 -8.36
CA LEU A 564 0.62 -15.30 -9.38
C LEU A 564 1.79 -16.28 -9.34
N ARG A 565 3.02 -15.81 -9.05
CA ARG A 565 4.20 -16.70 -8.88
C ARG A 565 4.14 -17.49 -7.58
N ILE A 566 3.67 -16.87 -6.49
CA ILE A 566 3.49 -17.54 -5.20
C ILE A 566 2.42 -18.64 -5.30
N GLU A 567 1.32 -18.38 -6.01
CA GLU A 567 0.31 -19.39 -6.33
C GLU A 567 0.89 -20.57 -7.13
N GLU A 568 1.70 -20.30 -8.16
CA GLU A 568 2.38 -21.34 -8.95
C GLU A 568 3.40 -22.14 -8.11
N GLU A 569 4.13 -21.49 -7.19
CA GLU A 569 5.09 -22.14 -6.30
C GLU A 569 4.42 -23.01 -5.22
N LEU A 570 3.27 -22.58 -4.69
CA LEU A 570 2.48 -23.35 -3.72
C LEU A 570 1.80 -24.57 -4.35
N GLY A 571 1.43 -24.50 -5.63
CA GLY A 571 0.77 -25.59 -6.36
C GLY A 571 -0.51 -26.05 -5.66
N ASP A 572 -0.65 -27.37 -5.43
CA ASP A 572 -1.82 -27.96 -4.76
C ASP A 572 -2.03 -27.48 -3.30
N LYS A 573 -1.07 -26.74 -2.72
CA LYS A 573 -1.20 -26.10 -1.39
C LYS A 573 -1.77 -24.67 -1.44
N ALA A 574 -2.01 -24.14 -2.64
CA ALA A 574 -2.56 -22.79 -2.80
C ALA A 574 -4.03 -22.76 -2.35
N ILE A 575 -4.30 -22.09 -1.23
CA ILE A 575 -5.66 -21.79 -0.76
C ILE A 575 -5.97 -20.34 -1.13
N PHE A 576 -7.06 -20.11 -1.86
CA PHE A 576 -7.55 -18.76 -2.19
C PHE A 576 -8.70 -18.38 -1.25
N ALA A 577 -8.63 -17.18 -0.65
CA ALA A 577 -9.59 -16.77 0.38
C ALA A 577 -11.04 -16.64 -0.14
N GLY A 578 -11.23 -16.23 -1.41
CA GLY A 578 -12.55 -16.12 -2.04
C GLY A 578 -13.59 -15.38 -1.18
N LYS A 579 -14.72 -16.02 -0.92
CA LYS A 579 -15.81 -15.43 -0.09
C LYS A 579 -15.42 -15.20 1.38
N ASN A 580 -14.36 -15.85 1.87
CA ASN A 580 -13.88 -15.72 3.24
C ASN A 580 -12.81 -14.63 3.41
N PHE A 581 -12.64 -13.73 2.42
CA PHE A 581 -11.58 -12.69 2.40
C PHE A 581 -11.46 -11.84 3.68
N ARG A 582 -12.54 -11.66 4.44
CA ARG A 582 -12.53 -10.94 5.73
C ARG A 582 -11.77 -11.71 6.82
N ASN A 583 -12.00 -13.02 6.91
CA ASN A 583 -11.57 -13.91 7.99
C ASN A 583 -11.12 -15.27 7.42
N PRO A 584 -10.04 -15.34 6.62
CA PRO A 584 -9.70 -16.56 5.87
C PRO A 584 -9.14 -17.71 6.73
N LEU A 585 -8.79 -17.43 7.99
CA LEU A 585 -8.23 -18.39 8.96
C LEU A 585 -9.31 -19.12 9.80
N TYR A 586 -10.60 -18.81 9.60
CA TYR A 586 -11.72 -19.27 10.42
C TYR A 586 -12.84 -19.92 9.60
#